data_AF-A0A643BQA2-F1
#
_entry.id   AF-A0A643BQA2-F1
#
_cell.length_a   1.000
_cell.length_b   1.000
_cell.length_c   1.000
_cell.angle_alpha   90.00
_cell.angle_beta   90.00
_cell.angle_gamma   90.00
#
_symmetry.space_group_name_H-M   'P 1'
#
loop_
_entity.id
_entity.type
_entity.pdbx_description
1 polymer ?
#
loop_
_entity_poly.entity_id
_entity_poly.type
_entity_poly.pdbx_seq_one_letter_code
_entity_poly.pdbx_strand_id
1 'polypeptide(L)' 'PTVQEDGGDVIYKGFEDGIVQLKLQGSCTSCPSSIITLKNGIQNMLQFYIPEVEGVEQVMDDESDEKEANSP' A
#
# COMPACT_ATOMS: atom_id res chain seq x y z
N PRO A 1 -14.69 -4.97 2.82
CA PRO A 1 -15.72 -4.68 1.79
C PRO A 1 -15.06 -4.13 0.51
N THR A 2 -15.21 -4.86 -0.60
CA THR A 2 -14.49 -4.79 -1.89
C THR A 2 -13.03 -5.27 -1.88
N VAL A 3 -12.07 -4.58 -1.25
CA VAL A 3 -10.64 -5.03 -1.26
C VAL A 3 -10.41 -6.39 -0.59
N GLN A 4 -11.14 -6.67 0.49
CA GLN A 4 -11.09 -7.94 1.21
C GLN A 4 -11.77 -9.10 0.46
N GLU A 5 -12.67 -8.80 -0.48
CA GLU A 5 -13.38 -9.82 -1.27
C GLU A 5 -12.47 -10.40 -2.37
N ASP A 6 -11.47 -9.63 -2.82
CA ASP A 6 -10.40 -10.05 -3.73
C ASP A 6 -9.18 -10.66 -3.01
N GLY A 7 -9.19 -10.78 -1.68
CA GLY A 7 -8.06 -11.30 -0.88
C GLY A 7 -6.91 -10.30 -0.70
N GLY A 8 -7.20 -9.01 -0.85
CA GLY A 8 -6.27 -7.91 -0.63
C GLY A 8 -6.50 -7.21 0.71
N ASP A 9 -5.42 -6.70 1.31
CA ASP A 9 -5.50 -5.89 2.53
C ASP A 9 -4.63 -4.63 2.42
N VAL A 10 -4.99 -3.59 3.17
CA VAL A 10 -4.31 -2.29 3.17
C VAL A 10 -4.11 -1.84 4.62
N ILE A 11 -2.84 -1.71 5.00
CA ILE A 11 -2.44 -1.26 6.33
C ILE A 11 -2.04 0.22 6.25
N TYR A 12 -2.70 1.07 7.03
CA TYR A 12 -2.27 2.45 7.21
C TYR A 12 -0.96 2.51 8.02
N LYS A 13 0.02 3.28 7.53
CA LYS A 13 1.36 3.38 8.12
C LYS A 13 1.70 4.78 8.61
N GLY A 14 1.08 5.82 8.05
CA GLY A 14 1.33 7.19 8.46
C GLY A 14 0.69 8.22 7.53
N PHE A 15 0.72 9.47 7.96
CA PHE A 15 0.33 10.63 7.17
C PHE A 15 1.28 11.78 7.51
N GLU A 16 2.03 12.24 6.51
CA GLU A 16 3.04 13.28 6.65
C GLU A 16 3.06 14.12 5.37
N ASP A 17 3.15 15.44 5.50
CA ASP A 17 3.21 16.40 4.38
C ASP A 17 2.15 16.17 3.28
N GLY A 18 0.91 15.88 3.68
CA GLY A 18 -0.19 15.62 2.74
C GLY A 18 -0.14 14.23 2.09
N ILE A 19 0.82 13.38 2.43
CA ILE A 19 1.01 12.05 1.85
C ILE A 19 0.55 10.96 2.83
N VAL A 20 -0.42 10.16 2.40
CA VAL A 20 -0.87 8.98 3.14
C VAL A 20 -0.02 7.77 2.77
N GLN A 21 0.66 7.19 3.76
CA GLN A 21 1.50 6.02 3.61
C GLN A 21 0.70 4.75 3.89
N LEU A 22 0.67 3.84 2.92
CA LEU A 22 -0.08 2.58 2.99
C LEU A 22 0.83 1.39 2.67
N LYS A 23 0.68 0.29 3.40
CA LYS A 23 1.24 -1.01 3.04
C LYS A 23 0.14 -1.87 2.43
N LEU A 24 0.29 -2.21 1.15
CA LEU A 24 -0.59 -3.15 0.46
C LEU A 24 -0.17 -4.59 0.76
N GLN A 25 -1.12 -5.49 0.97
CA GLN A 25 -0.88 -6.91 1.25
C GLN A 25 -1.83 -7.82 0.45
N GLY A 26 -1.46 -9.10 0.35
CA GLY A 26 -2.27 -10.14 -0.27
C GLY A 26 -2.37 -9.98 -1.79
N SER A 27 -3.56 -10.24 -2.34
CA SER A 27 -3.81 -10.13 -3.79
C SER A 27 -3.55 -8.72 -4.34
N CYS A 28 -3.49 -7.70 -3.49
CA CYS A 28 -3.16 -6.33 -3.90
C CYS A 28 -1.72 -6.18 -4.41
N THR A 29 -0.80 -7.11 -4.12
CA THR A 29 0.62 -7.00 -4.49
C THR A 29 1.05 -7.94 -5.62
N SER A 30 0.15 -8.82 -6.10
CA SER A 30 0.51 -9.90 -7.04
C SER A 30 0.51 -9.48 -8.52
N CYS A 31 -0.08 -8.32 -8.85
CA CYS A 31 -0.15 -7.82 -10.21
C CYS A 31 0.16 -6.31 -10.28
N PRO A 32 1.21 -5.89 -11.03
CA PRO A 32 1.59 -4.47 -11.14
C PRO A 32 0.48 -3.53 -11.59
N SER A 33 -0.37 -3.98 -12.53
CA SER A 33 -1.49 -3.17 -13.02
C SER A 33 -2.59 -3.00 -11.96
N SER A 34 -2.86 -4.03 -11.16
CA SER A 34 -3.81 -3.97 -10.06
C SER A 34 -3.32 -3.07 -8.92
N ILE A 35 -2.01 -3.07 -8.63
CA ILE A 35 -1.39 -2.15 -7.66
C ILE A 35 -1.66 -0.69 -8.04
N ILE A 36 -1.35 -0.32 -9.29
CA ILE A 36 -1.50 1.06 -9.78
C ILE A 36 -2.98 1.47 -9.75
N THR A 37 -3.87 0.59 -10.23
CA THR A 37 -5.30 0.86 -10.28
C THR A 37 -5.87 1.07 -8.88
N LEU A 38 -5.50 0.20 -7.93
CA LEU A 38 -5.95 0.28 -6.55
C LEU A 38 -5.41 1.53 -5.85
N LYS A 39 -4.11 1.83 -6.02
CA LYS A 39 -3.48 3.04 -5.48
C LYS A 39 -4.24 4.30 -5.94
N ASN A 40 -4.51 4.42 -7.24
CA ASN A 40 -5.23 5.56 -7.79
C ASN A 40 -6.67 5.65 -7.26
N GLY A 41 -7.36 4.51 -7.12
CA GLY A 41 -8.70 4.45 -6.53
C GLY A 41 -8.72 4.96 -5.08
N ILE A 42 -7.78 4.50 -4.26
CA ILE A 42 -7.65 4.94 -2.85
C ILE A 42 -7.31 6.43 -2.78
N GLN A 43 -6.36 6.90 -3.59
CA GLN A 43 -5.97 8.32 -3.61
C GLN A 43 -7.16 9.22 -3.96
N ASN A 44 -7.88 8.93 -5.05
CA ASN A 44 -9.02 9.74 -5.47
C ASN A 44 -10.12 9.78 -4.40
N MET A 45 -10.36 8.66 -3.74
CA MET A 45 -11.34 8.57 -2.65
C MET A 45 -10.88 9.39 -1.43
N LEU A 46 -9.62 9.27 -1.01
CA LEU A 46 -9.09 10.03 0.12
C LEU A 46 -9.09 11.54 -0.16
N GLN A 47 -8.66 11.98 -1.35
CA GLN A 47 -8.69 13.39 -1.74
C GLN A 47 -10.11 13.97 -1.78
N PHE A 48 -11.11 13.15 -2.11
CA PHE A 48 -12.51 13.58 -2.11
C PHE A 48 -13.05 13.82 -0.69
N TYR A 49 -12.72 12.94 0.26
CA TYR A 49 -13.23 13.02 1.63
C TYR A 49 -12.35 13.85 2.57
N ILE A 50 -11.04 13.95 2.28
CA ILE A 50 -10.02 14.56 3.13
C ILE A 50 -9.20 15.52 2.26
N PRO A 51 -9.57 16.81 2.22
CA PRO A 51 -8.92 17.81 1.36
C PRO A 51 -7.42 18.03 1.64
N GLU A 52 -6.96 17.65 2.84
CA GLU A 52 -5.55 17.75 3.25
C GLU A 52 -4.68 16.66 2.64
N VAL A 53 -5.27 15.61 2.06
CA VAL A 53 -4.52 14.57 1.35
C VAL A 53 -4.14 15.10 -0.03
N GLU A 54 -2.84 15.20 -0.28
CA GLU A 54 -2.27 15.53 -1.60
C GLU A 54 -1.93 14.26 -2.38
N GLY A 55 -1.60 13.15 -1.70
CA GLY A 55 -1.22 11.92 -2.37
C GLY A 55 -1.23 10.68 -1.48
N VAL A 56 -1.00 9.53 -2.13
CA VAL A 56 -0.83 8.23 -1.46
C VAL A 56 0.49 7.61 -1.91
N GLU A 57 1.22 7.02 -0.98
CA GLU A 57 2.43 6.26 -1.26
C GLU A 57 2.35 4.84 -0.69
N GLN A 58 2.87 3.89 -1.47
CA GLN A 58 3.02 2.53 -1.00
C GLN A 58 4.35 2.41 -0.27
N VAL A 59 4.30 2.05 1.01
CA VAL A 59 5.49 1.67 1.75
C VAL A 59 5.66 0.15 1.67
N MET A 60 6.86 -0.28 1.28
CA MET A 60 7.31 -1.66 1.39
C MET A 60 8.07 -1.76 2.72
N ASP A 61 7.79 -2.78 3.51
CA ASP A 61 8.67 -3.07 4.63
C ASP A 61 9.94 -3.67 3.98
N ASP A 62 11.04 -2.91 3.95
CA ASP A 62 12.37 -3.47 3.70
C ASP A 62 12.68 -4.38 4.90
N GLU A 63 12.18 -5.63 4.86
CA GLU A 63 12.91 -6.71 5.49
C GLU A 63 14.18 -6.85 4.68
N SER A 64 15.24 -6.22 5.20
CA SER A 64 16.60 -6.46 4.77
C SER A 64 16.79 -7.97 4.69
N ASP A 65 17.42 -8.39 3.61
CA ASP A 65 18.25 -9.58 3.56
C ASP A 65 19.10 -9.72 4.85
N GLU A 66 18.56 -10.37 5.89
CA GLU A 66 19.31 -10.87 7.03
C GLU A 66 19.10 -12.38 7.15
N LYS A 67 19.48 -13.14 6.12
CA LYS A 67 20.07 -14.48 6.24
C LYS A 67 21.05 -14.77 5.09
N GLU A 68 22.13 -14.00 4.99
CA GLU A 68 23.40 -14.59 4.56
C GLU A 68 24.00 -15.35 5.77
N ALA A 69 24.57 -16.53 5.49
CA ALA A 69 25.30 -17.43 6.42
C ALA A 69 24.46 -18.34 7.36
N ASN A 70 23.84 -19.38 6.80
CA ASN A 70 24.06 -20.76 7.26
C ASN A 70 23.51 -21.77 6.24
N SER A 71 24.32 -22.05 5.21
CA SER A 71 24.17 -23.27 4.43
C SER A 71 24.96 -24.37 5.13
N PRO A 72 24.38 -25.54 5.46
CA PRO A 72 25.17 -26.76 5.55
C PRO A 72 25.68 -27.18 4.16
#